data_AF-A0A1B8CE98-F1
#
_entry.id   AF-A0A1B8CE98-F1
#
_cell.length_a   1.000
_cell.length_b   1.000
_cell.length_c   1.000
_cell.angle_alpha   90.00
_cell.angle_beta   90.00
_cell.angle_gamma   90.00
#
_symmetry.space_group_name_H-M   'P 1'
#
loop_
_entity.id
_entity.type
_entity.pdbx_description
1 polymer ?
#
loop_
_entity_poly.entity_id
_entity_poly.type
_entity_poly.pdbx_seq_one_letter_code
_entity_poly.pdbx_strand_id
1 'polypeptide(L)'
;MRSRLEGAPSYDIAFLNLAWQSLDAVGALCNESYQMKLLLSLQQCISSMAKSHMEAYVSHLDIENVLVFMEHPELLQLIDPCNIVSQLLLAHMVAVQLSLRPIFCRERKQYTVTMFSIRMTRWIDKICSNIGLGYEEFLTWPLLVSKLHHTKTLEQHVLASPATSTGVIGGPVGSLVATR
;
A
#
# COMPACT_ATOMS: atom_id res chain seq x y z
N MET A 1 -14.30 -9.40 -12.22
CA MET A 1 -13.16 -8.76 -11.53
C MET A 1 -12.13 -8.20 -12.52
N ARG A 2 -11.58 -8.98 -13.48
CA ARG A 2 -10.53 -8.50 -14.42
C ARG A 2 -10.83 -7.15 -15.09
N SER A 3 -12.04 -6.94 -15.62
CA SER A 3 -12.38 -5.70 -16.35
C SER A 3 -12.45 -4.42 -15.50
N ARG A 4 -12.47 -4.51 -14.16
CA ARG A 4 -12.62 -3.35 -13.27
C ARG A 4 -11.28 -2.76 -12.81
N LEU A 5 -10.21 -3.53 -12.95
CA LEU A 5 -8.84 -3.16 -12.60
C LEU A 5 -7.99 -2.82 -13.83
N GLU A 6 -8.54 -2.94 -15.05
CA GLU A 6 -7.89 -2.50 -16.28
C GLU A 6 -7.55 -1.01 -16.21
N GLY A 7 -6.31 -0.68 -16.58
CA GLY A 7 -5.80 0.70 -16.52
C GLY A 7 -5.61 1.25 -15.11
N ALA A 8 -5.52 0.41 -14.07
CA ALA A 8 -5.01 0.87 -12.79
C ALA A 8 -3.51 1.25 -12.92
N PRO A 9 -3.07 2.32 -12.23
CA PRO A 9 -1.72 2.86 -12.36
C PRO A 9 -0.71 1.99 -11.62
N SER A 10 0.42 1.65 -12.26
CA SER A 10 1.52 0.88 -11.64
C SER A 10 2.14 1.61 -10.46
N TYR A 11 2.84 0.88 -9.59
CA TYR A 11 3.50 1.44 -8.41
C TYR A 11 4.94 1.86 -8.70
N ASP A 12 5.41 2.91 -8.04
CA ASP A 12 6.82 3.32 -8.04
C ASP A 12 7.68 2.28 -7.31
N ILE A 13 8.74 1.81 -7.98
CA ILE A 13 9.59 0.72 -7.46
C ILE A 13 10.45 1.18 -6.29
N ALA A 14 10.92 2.44 -6.28
CA ALA A 14 11.70 2.95 -5.17
C ALA A 14 10.86 3.04 -3.88
N PHE A 15 9.60 3.46 -4.01
CA PHE A 15 8.63 3.45 -2.93
C PHE A 15 8.38 2.04 -2.38
N LEU A 16 8.20 1.04 -3.25
CA LEU A 16 8.01 -0.36 -2.82
C LEU A 16 9.27 -0.98 -2.20
N ASN A 17 10.46 -0.63 -2.69
CA ASN A 17 11.71 -1.08 -2.08
C ASN A 17 11.88 -0.56 -0.66
N LEU A 18 11.51 0.71 -0.41
CA LEU A 18 11.51 1.27 0.93
C LEU A 18 10.51 0.54 1.85
N ALA A 19 9.32 0.22 1.33
CA ALA A 19 8.33 -0.58 2.05
C ALA A 19 8.89 -1.95 2.46
N TRP A 20 9.54 -2.63 1.52
CA TRP A 20 10.14 -3.93 1.75
C TRP A 20 11.25 -3.86 2.81
N GLN A 21 12.17 -2.90 2.72
CA GLN A 21 13.27 -2.72 3.68
C GLN A 21 12.76 -2.43 5.10
N SER A 22 11.80 -1.51 5.22
CA SER A 22 11.17 -1.15 6.51
C SER A 22 10.52 -2.37 7.17
N LEU A 23 9.86 -3.21 6.37
CA LEU A 23 9.16 -4.41 6.85
C LEU A 23 10.12 -5.57 7.14
N ASP A 24 11.16 -5.75 6.33
CA ASP A 24 12.21 -6.74 6.56
C ASP A 24 12.95 -6.50 7.88
N ALA A 25 13.21 -5.22 8.21
CA ALA A 25 13.77 -4.84 9.50
C ALA A 25 12.87 -5.28 10.68
N VAL A 26 11.54 -5.14 10.56
CA VAL A 26 10.59 -5.62 11.58
C VAL A 26 10.66 -7.13 11.75
N GLY A 27 10.97 -7.86 10.66
CA GLY A 27 11.08 -9.32 10.68
C GLY A 27 12.09 -9.86 11.69
N ALA A 28 13.17 -9.12 11.96
CA ALA A 28 14.16 -9.49 12.98
C ALA A 28 13.62 -9.43 14.42
N LEU A 29 12.50 -8.74 14.65
CA LEU A 29 11.86 -8.60 15.96
C LEU A 29 10.70 -9.58 16.18
N CYS A 30 10.22 -10.23 15.11
CA CYS A 30 9.08 -11.14 15.16
C CYS A 30 9.48 -12.45 15.86
N ASN A 31 8.85 -12.72 17.00
CA ASN A 31 9.10 -13.94 17.79
C ASN A 31 7.89 -14.88 17.83
N GLU A 32 6.71 -14.39 17.45
CA GLU A 32 5.47 -15.15 17.51
C GLU A 32 5.02 -15.63 16.12
N SER A 33 4.33 -16.77 16.09
CA SER A 33 3.91 -17.37 14.82
C SER A 33 2.92 -16.48 14.04
N TYR A 34 2.02 -15.79 14.74
CA TYR A 34 1.05 -14.89 14.13
C TYR A 34 1.71 -13.61 13.57
N GLN A 35 2.77 -13.11 14.23
CA GLN A 35 3.57 -11.99 13.75
C GLN A 35 4.26 -12.34 12.44
N MET A 36 4.86 -13.54 12.37
CA MET A 36 5.50 -14.05 11.17
C MET A 36 4.51 -14.26 10.02
N LYS A 37 3.33 -14.82 10.30
CA LYS A 37 2.27 -14.97 9.27
C LYS A 37 1.87 -13.62 8.69
N LEU A 38 1.61 -12.63 9.55
CA LEU A 38 1.22 -11.29 9.12
C LEU A 38 2.35 -10.60 8.35
N LEU A 39 3.59 -10.68 8.84
CA LEU A 39 4.79 -10.17 8.16
C LEU A 39 4.90 -10.71 6.74
N LEU A 40 4.84 -12.04 6.58
CA LEU A 40 4.98 -12.70 5.28
C LEU A 40 3.85 -12.32 4.32
N SER A 41 2.61 -12.19 4.81
CA SER A 41 1.49 -11.73 3.99
C SER A 41 1.66 -10.27 3.55
N LEU A 42 2.14 -9.38 4.42
CA LEU A 42 2.43 -7.99 4.09
C LEU A 42 3.55 -7.89 3.04
N GLN A 43 4.61 -8.64 3.25
CA GLN A 43 5.72 -8.79 2.32
C GLN A 43 5.22 -9.27 0.95
N GLN A 44 4.48 -10.38 0.90
CA GLN A 44 3.92 -10.90 -0.34
C GLN A 44 3.03 -9.87 -1.05
N CYS A 45 2.30 -9.05 -0.30
CA CYS A 45 1.48 -7.98 -0.86
C CYS A 45 2.33 -6.90 -1.53
N ILE A 46 3.37 -6.40 -0.88
CA ILE A 46 4.33 -5.42 -1.45
C ILE A 46 4.97 -5.98 -2.73
N SER A 47 5.40 -7.25 -2.71
CA SER A 47 5.95 -7.91 -3.90
C SER A 47 4.94 -8.04 -5.03
N SER A 48 3.67 -8.27 -4.70
CA SER A 48 2.58 -8.36 -5.68
C SER A 48 2.21 -7.00 -6.28
N MET A 49 2.33 -5.91 -5.50
CA MET A 49 2.15 -4.54 -6.00
C MET A 49 3.14 -4.19 -7.12
N ALA A 50 4.36 -4.73 -7.07
CA ALA A 50 5.36 -4.54 -8.13
C ALA A 50 5.02 -5.29 -9.44
N LYS A 51 4.14 -6.30 -9.37
CA LYS A 51 3.81 -7.16 -10.52
C LYS A 51 2.55 -6.72 -11.24
N SER A 52 1.43 -6.65 -10.52
CA SER A 52 0.15 -6.25 -11.10
C SER A 52 -0.90 -5.89 -10.04
N HIS A 53 -1.88 -5.09 -10.43
CA HIS A 53 -3.01 -4.69 -9.57
C HIS A 53 -3.86 -5.88 -9.11
N MET A 54 -3.99 -6.89 -9.96
CA MET A 54 -4.75 -8.09 -9.64
C MET A 54 -4.03 -8.90 -8.57
N GLU A 55 -2.71 -9.11 -8.71
CA GLU A 55 -1.92 -9.81 -7.70
C GLU A 55 -1.89 -9.03 -6.39
N ALA A 56 -1.75 -7.70 -6.45
CA ALA A 56 -1.81 -6.83 -5.27
C ALA A 56 -3.15 -6.96 -4.53
N TYR A 57 -4.27 -6.95 -5.27
CA TYR A 57 -5.59 -7.13 -4.69
C TYR A 57 -5.75 -8.52 -4.05
N VAL A 58 -5.35 -9.59 -4.74
CA VAL A 58 -5.48 -10.97 -4.25
C VAL A 58 -4.63 -11.17 -3.00
N SER A 59 -3.36 -10.77 -3.03
CA SER A 59 -2.45 -10.90 -1.89
C SER A 59 -2.88 -10.06 -0.68
N HIS A 60 -3.57 -8.93 -0.88
CA HIS A 60 -4.19 -8.23 0.24
C HIS A 60 -5.30 -9.05 0.92
N LEU A 61 -6.07 -9.84 0.18
CA LEU A 61 -7.04 -10.74 0.80
C LEU A 61 -6.36 -11.79 1.70
N ASP A 62 -5.10 -12.15 1.41
CA ASP A 62 -4.34 -13.04 2.28
C ASP A 62 -4.00 -12.38 3.62
N ILE A 63 -3.75 -11.07 3.65
CA ILE A 63 -3.60 -10.30 4.91
C ILE A 63 -4.90 -10.34 5.71
N GLU A 64 -6.04 -10.07 5.06
CA GLU A 64 -7.36 -10.14 5.70
C GLU A 64 -7.65 -11.56 6.24
N ASN A 65 -7.29 -12.60 5.47
CA ASN A 65 -7.44 -13.99 5.89
C ASN A 65 -6.60 -14.30 7.14
N VAL A 66 -5.36 -13.79 7.24
CA VAL A 66 -4.55 -13.95 8.46
C VAL A 66 -5.29 -13.42 9.68
N LEU A 67 -5.95 -12.26 9.58
CA LEU A 67 -6.71 -11.69 10.69
C LEU A 67 -7.97 -12.49 11.02
N VAL A 68 -8.71 -12.93 10.00
CA VAL A 68 -9.97 -13.67 10.17
C VAL A 68 -9.75 -15.04 10.82
N PHE A 69 -8.66 -15.71 10.48
CA PHE A 69 -8.32 -17.03 11.01
C PHE A 69 -7.37 -17.00 12.21
N MET A 70 -7.00 -15.81 12.70
CA MET A 70 -6.19 -15.65 13.89
C MET A 70 -6.94 -16.15 15.13
N GLU A 71 -6.25 -16.87 16.00
CA GLU A 71 -6.88 -17.31 17.25
C GLU A 71 -7.12 -16.10 18.17
N HIS A 72 -8.17 -16.18 19.00
CA HIS A 72 -8.54 -15.07 19.88
C HIS A 72 -7.39 -14.55 20.77
N PRO A 73 -6.56 -15.39 21.42
CA PRO A 73 -5.42 -14.91 22.20
C PRO A 73 -4.37 -14.19 21.36
N GLU A 74 -4.09 -14.69 20.15
CA GLU A 74 -3.16 -14.06 19.20
C GLU A 74 -3.69 -12.70 18.74
N LEU A 75 -4.99 -12.60 18.47
CA LEU A 75 -5.64 -11.35 18.09
C LEU A 75 -5.54 -10.30 19.21
N LEU A 76 -5.74 -10.70 20.47
CA LEU A 76 -5.55 -9.81 21.62
C LEU A 76 -4.12 -9.29 21.70
N GLN A 77 -3.12 -10.14 21.47
CA GLN A 77 -1.71 -9.76 21.44
C GLN A 77 -1.35 -8.88 20.23
N LEU A 78 -2.01 -9.09 19.09
CA LEU A 78 -1.84 -8.25 17.91
C LEU A 78 -2.35 -6.83 18.15
N ILE A 79 -3.51 -6.67 18.81
CA ILE A 79 -4.12 -5.36 19.02
C ILE A 79 -3.63 -4.64 20.29
N ASP A 80 -2.85 -5.31 21.14
CA ASP A 80 -2.31 -4.72 22.36
C ASP A 80 -1.38 -3.54 22.04
N PRO A 81 -1.68 -2.31 22.49
CA PRO A 81 -0.82 -1.15 22.29
C PRO A 81 0.55 -1.26 22.97
N CYS A 82 0.70 -2.14 23.96
CA CYS A 82 1.97 -2.38 24.65
C CYS A 82 2.87 -3.37 23.89
N ASN A 83 2.32 -4.12 22.93
CA ASN A 83 3.10 -5.06 22.12
C ASN A 83 3.73 -4.32 20.92
N ILE A 84 4.95 -3.83 21.12
CA ILE A 84 5.64 -3.00 20.13
C ILE A 84 5.76 -3.65 18.75
N VAL A 85 6.10 -4.95 18.69
CA VAL A 85 6.25 -5.66 17.41
C VAL A 85 4.91 -5.75 16.68
N SER A 86 3.84 -6.07 17.40
CA SER A 86 2.49 -6.06 16.83
C SER A 86 2.10 -4.67 16.32
N GLN A 87 2.40 -3.60 17.08
CA GLN A 87 2.15 -2.22 16.66
C GLN A 87 2.93 -1.84 15.39
N LEU A 88 4.20 -2.26 15.28
CA LEU A 88 5.00 -2.07 14.06
C LEU A 88 4.38 -2.75 12.84
N LEU A 89 3.91 -3.99 12.98
CA LEU A 89 3.22 -4.72 11.92
C LEU A 89 1.89 -4.06 11.53
N LEU A 90 1.10 -3.60 12.52
CA LEU A 90 -0.15 -2.89 12.28
C LEU A 90 0.09 -1.56 11.54
N ALA A 91 1.16 -0.82 11.85
CA ALA A 91 1.52 0.40 11.12
C ALA A 91 1.76 0.13 9.62
N HIS A 92 2.49 -0.95 9.30
CA HIS A 92 2.72 -1.38 7.92
C HIS A 92 1.44 -1.86 7.24
N MET A 93 0.59 -2.59 7.94
CA MET A 93 -0.70 -3.02 7.41
C MET A 93 -1.58 -1.83 7.00
N VAL A 94 -1.67 -0.81 7.86
CA VAL A 94 -2.40 0.42 7.55
C VAL A 94 -1.77 1.14 6.36
N ALA A 95 -0.43 1.18 6.27
CA ALA A 95 0.28 1.78 5.15
C ALA A 95 0.04 1.05 3.82
N VAL A 96 0.01 -0.29 3.82
CA VAL A 96 -0.39 -1.11 2.67
C VAL A 96 -1.82 -0.79 2.25
N GLN A 97 -2.75 -0.77 3.20
CA GLN A 97 -4.15 -0.48 2.94
C GLN A 97 -4.35 0.92 2.32
N LEU A 98 -3.63 1.93 2.79
CA LEU A 98 -3.62 3.27 2.20
C LEU A 98 -3.03 3.28 0.78
N SER A 99 -1.94 2.53 0.56
CA SER A 99 -1.27 2.46 -0.74
C SER A 99 -2.13 1.75 -1.79
N LEU A 100 -2.92 0.74 -1.39
CA LEU A 100 -3.84 0.01 -2.27
C LEU A 100 -5.17 0.73 -2.53
N ARG A 101 -5.41 1.90 -1.91
CA ARG A 101 -6.64 2.67 -2.09
C ARG A 101 -7.06 2.85 -3.56
N PRO A 102 -6.16 3.16 -4.53
CA PRO A 102 -6.55 3.31 -5.93
C PRO A 102 -7.17 2.04 -6.54
N ILE A 103 -6.74 0.85 -6.09
CA ILE A 103 -7.28 -0.45 -6.51
C ILE A 103 -8.67 -0.66 -5.87
N PHE A 104 -8.79 -0.45 -4.56
CA PHE A 104 -10.05 -0.68 -3.86
C PHE A 104 -11.18 0.25 -4.30
N CYS A 105 -10.89 1.53 -4.53
CA CYS A 105 -11.88 2.49 -5.02
C CYS A 105 -12.39 2.13 -6.42
N ARG A 106 -11.56 1.49 -7.26
CA ARG A 106 -11.97 0.98 -8.58
C ARG A 106 -12.82 -0.29 -8.47
N GLU A 107 -12.42 -1.23 -7.62
CA GLU A 107 -13.18 -2.47 -7.43
C GLU A 107 -14.53 -2.23 -6.74
N ARG A 108 -14.59 -1.34 -5.74
CA ARG A 108 -15.82 -1.07 -4.99
C ARG A 108 -16.46 0.25 -5.45
N LYS A 109 -17.40 0.16 -6.40
CA LYS A 109 -18.23 1.29 -6.91
C LYS A 109 -18.90 2.17 -5.83
N GLN A 110 -18.95 1.73 -4.57
CA GLN A 110 -19.65 2.37 -3.45
C GLN A 110 -18.76 2.74 -2.25
N TYR A 111 -17.45 2.38 -2.24
CA TYR A 111 -16.55 2.80 -1.16
C TYR A 111 -16.02 4.20 -1.48
N THR A 112 -16.64 5.23 -0.92
CA THR A 112 -16.17 6.60 -1.10
C THR A 112 -14.80 6.77 -0.45
N VAL A 113 -13.86 7.34 -1.23
CA VAL A 113 -12.48 7.72 -0.82
C VAL A 113 -12.43 8.39 0.56
N THR A 114 -13.49 9.12 0.89
CA THR A 114 -13.70 9.84 2.15
C THR A 114 -13.79 8.93 3.37
N MET A 115 -14.49 7.80 3.31
CA MET A 115 -14.69 6.92 4.49
C MET A 115 -13.41 6.13 4.83
N PHE A 116 -12.67 5.71 3.80
CA PHE A 116 -11.40 5.00 3.96
C PHE A 116 -10.29 5.94 4.47
N SER A 117 -10.19 7.14 3.90
CA SER A 117 -9.17 8.11 4.29
C SER A 117 -9.35 8.60 5.72
N ILE A 118 -10.56 8.98 6.15
CA ILE A 118 -10.79 9.54 7.50
C ILE A 118 -10.42 8.54 8.60
N ARG A 119 -10.77 7.26 8.45
CA ARG A 119 -10.54 6.24 9.48
C ARG A 119 -9.06 5.86 9.59
N MET A 120 -8.35 5.80 8.46
CA MET A 120 -6.97 5.28 8.41
C MET A 120 -5.92 6.35 8.72
N THR A 121 -6.21 7.64 8.47
CA THR A 121 -5.25 8.75 8.67
C THR A 121 -4.67 8.79 10.09
N ARG A 122 -5.52 8.57 11.11
CA ARG A 122 -5.11 8.70 12.51
C ARG A 122 -4.43 7.46 13.08
N TRP A 123 -4.47 6.34 12.37
CA TRP A 123 -3.97 5.07 12.91
C TRP A 123 -2.44 5.04 12.93
N ILE A 124 -1.79 5.36 11.81
CA ILE A 124 -0.32 5.38 11.76
C ILE A 124 0.23 6.38 12.79
N ASP A 125 -0.28 7.61 12.82
CA ASP A 125 0.19 8.62 13.78
C ASP A 125 0.04 8.17 15.23
N LYS A 126 -1.10 7.56 15.58
CA LYS A 126 -1.36 7.07 16.93
C LYS A 126 -0.44 5.90 17.31
N ILE A 127 -0.20 5.00 16.37
CA ILE A 127 0.71 3.88 16.56
C ILE A 127 2.13 4.42 16.75
N CYS A 128 2.60 5.30 15.86
CA CYS A 128 3.94 5.88 15.93
C CYS A 128 4.15 6.71 17.20
N SER A 129 3.13 7.43 17.69
CA SER A 129 3.24 8.17 18.96
C SER A 129 3.36 7.27 20.20
N ASN A 130 2.91 6.01 20.10
CA ASN A 130 2.90 5.07 21.23
C ASN A 130 4.16 4.20 21.33
N ILE A 131 4.86 3.96 20.22
CA ILE A 131 5.97 3.00 20.15
C ILE A 131 7.24 3.47 20.89
N GLY A 132 7.34 4.76 21.23
CA GLY A 132 8.50 5.33 21.91
C GLY A 132 9.70 5.54 20.99
N LEU A 133 10.81 6.05 21.55
CA LEU A 133 12.05 6.35 20.81
C LEU A 133 12.83 5.07 20.51
N GLY A 134 13.56 5.05 19.39
CA GLY A 134 14.48 3.95 19.00
C GLY A 134 13.91 2.94 18.02
N TYR A 135 12.68 3.13 17.53
CA TYR A 135 12.04 2.28 16.53
C TYR A 135 11.78 2.99 15.20
N GLU A 136 12.40 4.16 14.99
CA GLU A 136 12.16 5.02 13.84
C GLU A 136 12.52 4.31 12.52
N GLU A 137 13.56 3.48 12.52
CA GLU A 137 13.99 2.73 11.34
C GLU A 137 12.91 1.76 10.84
N PHE A 138 12.24 1.06 11.77
CA PHE A 138 11.14 0.15 11.47
C PHE A 138 9.90 0.90 10.96
N LEU A 139 9.76 2.17 11.30
CA LEU A 139 8.61 3.00 10.93
C LEU A 139 8.85 3.89 9.70
N THR A 140 10.02 3.79 9.06
CA THR A 140 10.42 4.65 7.95
C THR A 140 9.35 4.74 6.86
N TRP A 141 8.85 3.58 6.40
CA TRP A 141 7.84 3.55 5.35
C TRP A 141 6.43 3.97 5.83
N PRO A 142 5.89 3.44 6.95
CA PRO A 142 4.63 3.93 7.51
C PRO A 142 4.59 5.45 7.73
N LEU A 143 5.66 6.05 8.27
CA LEU A 143 5.76 7.49 8.48
C LEU A 143 5.76 8.28 7.16
N LEU A 144 6.45 7.78 6.14
CA LEU A 144 6.39 8.37 4.80
C LEU A 144 4.97 8.32 4.24
N VAL A 145 4.30 7.18 4.31
CA VAL A 145 2.91 7.02 3.85
C VAL A 145 1.98 7.96 4.59
N SER A 146 2.09 8.06 5.92
CA SER A 146 1.31 9.01 6.72
C SER A 146 1.54 10.44 6.26
N LYS A 147 2.81 10.86 6.14
CA LYS A 147 3.18 12.22 5.69
C LYS A 147 2.57 12.55 4.32
N LEU A 148 2.75 11.66 3.34
CA LEU A 148 2.25 11.86 1.99
C LEU A 148 0.71 11.85 1.91
N HIS A 149 0.07 11.04 2.75
CA HIS A 149 -1.38 11.01 2.86
C HIS A 149 -1.92 12.31 3.46
N HIS A 150 -1.28 12.84 4.51
CA HIS A 150 -1.62 14.15 5.10
C HIS A 150 -1.49 15.30 4.11
N THR A 151 -0.44 15.29 3.28
CA THR A 151 -0.25 16.31 2.24
C THR A 151 -1.09 16.08 0.98
N LYS A 152 -1.89 15.00 0.95
CA LYS A 152 -2.71 14.59 -0.22
C LYS A 152 -1.88 14.34 -1.49
N THR A 153 -0.61 13.97 -1.34
CA THR A 153 0.32 13.70 -2.44
C THR A 153 0.71 12.23 -2.54
N LEU A 154 0.13 11.35 -1.72
CA LEU A 154 0.40 9.91 -1.71
C LEU A 154 0.34 9.29 -3.10
N GLU A 155 -0.77 9.48 -3.83
CA GLU A 155 -0.92 8.89 -5.17
C GLU A 155 0.14 9.35 -6.16
N GLN A 156 0.61 10.60 -6.06
CA GLN A 156 1.65 11.15 -6.96
C GLN A 156 3.01 10.50 -6.74
N HIS A 157 3.27 9.99 -5.53
CA HIS A 157 4.56 9.40 -5.15
C HIS A 157 4.53 7.88 -5.21
N VAL A 158 3.36 7.29 -4.95
CA VAL A 158 3.17 5.83 -4.90
C VAL A 158 2.95 5.26 -6.29
N LEU A 159 2.33 6.02 -7.19
CA LEU A 159 2.02 5.57 -8.53
C LEU A 159 3.08 6.04 -9.52
N ALA A 160 3.57 5.11 -10.34
CA ALA A 160 4.39 5.46 -11.48
C ALA A 160 3.60 6.39 -12.40
N SER A 161 4.23 7.48 -12.85
CA SER A 161 3.64 8.30 -13.91
C SER A 161 3.29 7.39 -15.10
N PRO A 162 2.15 7.62 -15.78
CA PRO A 162 1.90 6.93 -17.03
C PRO A 162 3.10 7.19 -17.92
N ALA A 163 3.77 6.10 -18.33
CA ALA A 163 4.89 6.19 -19.27
C ALA A 163 4.42 7.10 -20.39
N THR A 164 5.12 8.21 -20.60
CA THR A 164 4.85 9.10 -21.72
C THR A 164 4.85 8.20 -22.94
N SER A 165 3.68 8.04 -23.57
CA SER A 165 3.51 7.24 -24.77
C SER A 165 4.70 7.52 -25.67
N THR A 166 5.48 6.48 -25.95
CA THR A 166 6.52 6.52 -26.97
C THR A 166 5.94 7.18 -28.21
N GLY A 167 6.65 8.19 -28.70
CA GLY A 167 6.20 9.09 -29.73
C GLY A 167 5.69 8.35 -30.96
N VAL A 168 4.50 8.73 -31.40
CA VAL A 168 4.14 8.60 -32.81
C VAL A 168 4.31 9.99 -33.42
N ILE A 169 5.32 10.04 -34.29
CA ILE A 169 5.74 11.15 -35.13
C ILE A 169 4.51 11.78 -35.80
N GLY A 170 4.44 13.12 -35.74
CA GLY A 170 3.50 13.90 -36.52
C GLY A 170 3.69 13.62 -38.02
N GLY A 171 2.68 13.01 -38.64
CA GLY A 171 2.56 12.96 -40.09
C GLY A 171 2.04 14.32 -40.60
N PRO A 172 2.57 14.85 -41.72
CA PRO A 172 2.12 16.12 -42.26
C PRO A 172 0.72 15.95 -42.86
N VAL A 173 -0.22 16.81 -42.45
CA VAL A 173 -1.53 16.93 -43.08
C VAL A 173 -1.31 17.51 -44.48
N GLY A 174 -1.52 16.66 -45.49
CA GLY A 174 -1.54 17.05 -46.90
C GLY A 174 -2.63 18.09 -47.14
N SER A 175 -2.23 19.28 -47.56
CA SER A 175 -3.11 20.29 -48.13
C SER A 175 -3.61 19.80 -49.49
N LEU A 176 -4.92 19.59 -49.57
CA LEU A 176 -5.66 19.35 -50.80
C LEU A 176 -5.50 20.53 -51.77
N VAL A 177 -5.06 20.20 -52.97
CA VAL A 177 -5.02 21.07 -54.15
C VAL A 177 -6.45 21.40 -54.59
N ALA A 178 -6.77 22.69 -54.65
CA ALA A 178 -7.95 23.19 -55.37
C ALA A 178 -7.52 23.53 -56.80
N THR A 179 -7.93 22.71 -57.77
CA THR A 179 -7.89 23.04 -59.19
C THR A 179 -9.03 23.98 -59.55
N ARG A 180 -8.68 25.00 -60.34
CA ARG A 180 -9.56 25.97 -60.99
C ARG A 180 -10.50 25.31 -61.99
#